data_AF-M2VXT0-F1
#
_entry.id   AF-M2VXT0-F1
#
_cell.length_a   1.000
_cell.length_b   1.000
_cell.length_c   1.000
_cell.angle_alpha   90.00
_cell.angle_beta   90.00
_cell.angle_gamma   90.00
#
_symmetry.space_group_name_H-M   'P 1'
#
loop_
_entity.id
_entity.type
_entity.pdbx_description
1 polymer ?
#
loop_
_entity_poly.entity_id
_entity_poly.type
_entity_poly.pdbx_seq_one_letter_code
_entity_poly.pdbx_strand_id
1 'polypeptide(L)'
;MTRAGGHRGILPKRGKKEQLLKPGNIDTKQRKKIEKRRRKLFSTLFSEKRVQRRNLAVATWDAERLEAMVKVPKGKIFQTLGYFESSKQYLDPLEVLFLVDIGILQLQVGETTASVQLAYQLAVEAGVDWNAFLVYAHLRRLGFIVRKSYRNELQLPYSVNFDVWKPGTWKRRIVRNPYFYCIVCSFLDRPLIWEQVQMVCRRLSPIGVRLATVERSAVTFFDCSDGSLWSKVEEI
;
A
#
# COMPACT_ATOMS: atom_id res chain seq x y z
N MET A 1 70.90 10.12 21.00
CA MET A 1 70.32 9.73 19.69
C MET A 1 69.26 8.68 20.02
N THR A 2 67.96 8.79 19.74
CA THR A 2 67.18 9.57 18.76
C THR A 2 65.73 9.61 19.26
N ARG A 3 65.04 10.75 19.13
CA ARG A 3 63.63 10.94 19.50
C ARG A 3 62.70 10.14 18.55
N ALA A 4 61.70 9.46 19.09
CA ALA A 4 60.46 9.12 18.39
C ALA A 4 59.31 9.48 19.36
N GLY A 5 58.45 10.47 19.12
CA GLY A 5 57.68 10.70 17.91
C GLY A 5 56.20 10.54 18.26
N GLY A 6 55.72 11.35 19.21
CA GLY A 6 54.37 11.26 19.78
C GLY A 6 53.28 11.38 18.71
N HIS A 7 52.56 10.29 18.48
CA HIS A 7 51.36 10.30 17.65
C HIS A 7 50.22 10.95 18.43
N ARG A 8 49.94 12.22 18.12
CA ARG A 8 48.67 12.87 18.50
C ARG A 8 47.55 12.05 17.87
N GLY A 9 46.79 11.34 18.69
CA GLY A 9 45.66 10.52 18.25
C GLY A 9 44.59 11.40 17.59
N ILE A 10 44.63 11.50 16.27
CA ILE A 10 43.54 12.08 15.49
C ILE A 10 42.35 11.14 15.66
N LEU A 11 41.29 11.64 16.32
CA LEU A 11 40.03 10.93 16.46
C LEU A 11 39.53 10.54 15.05
N PRO A 12 39.19 9.26 14.79
CA PRO A 12 38.80 8.83 13.46
C PRO A 12 37.55 9.56 12.97
N LYS A 13 37.62 10.12 11.75
CA LYS A 13 36.44 10.70 11.10
C LYS A 13 35.39 9.61 10.86
N ARG A 14 34.15 9.97 11.17
CA ARG A 14 32.92 9.16 11.19
C ARG A 14 32.85 8.21 9.97
N GLY A 15 32.77 6.89 10.20
CA GLY A 15 32.52 5.91 9.13
C GLY A 15 33.30 4.58 9.20
N LYS A 16 34.39 4.45 9.98
CA LYS A 16 35.10 3.16 10.15
C LYS A 16 34.39 2.22 11.12
N LYS A 17 33.11 1.93 10.86
CA LYS A 17 32.31 0.95 11.59
C LYS A 17 32.53 -0.40 10.89
N GLU A 18 32.74 -1.46 11.67
CA GLU A 18 32.68 -2.89 11.25
C GLU A 18 33.97 -3.58 10.79
N GLN A 19 34.97 -2.92 10.19
CA GLN A 19 36.19 -3.61 9.72
C GLN A 19 37.16 -4.12 10.82
N LEU A 20 36.91 -3.84 12.10
CA LEU A 20 37.76 -4.29 13.22
C LEU A 20 37.17 -5.49 13.99
N LEU A 21 36.05 -6.04 13.55
CA LEU A 21 35.40 -7.17 14.22
C LEU A 21 35.99 -8.49 13.71
N LYS A 22 37.22 -8.80 14.11
CA LYS A 22 37.72 -10.18 14.00
C LYS A 22 36.92 -11.06 14.99
N PRO A 23 36.34 -12.19 14.57
CA PRO A 23 35.73 -13.12 15.51
C PRO A 23 36.81 -13.64 16.45
N GLY A 24 36.69 -13.38 17.74
CA GLY A 24 37.61 -13.93 18.75
C GLY A 24 37.77 -13.09 20.02
N ASN A 25 37.97 -11.77 19.90
CA ASN A 25 38.27 -10.92 21.07
C ASN A 25 37.40 -9.65 21.11
N ILE A 26 36.15 -9.81 21.56
CA ILE A 26 35.26 -8.68 21.85
C ILE A 26 35.64 -8.10 23.23
N ASP A 27 36.19 -6.88 23.23
CA ASP A 27 36.54 -6.15 24.46
C ASP A 27 35.31 -5.89 25.34
N THR A 28 35.52 -5.80 26.66
CA THR A 28 34.48 -5.51 27.67
C THR A 28 33.66 -4.27 27.36
N LYS A 29 34.30 -3.19 26.88
CA LYS A 29 33.59 -1.95 26.47
C LYS A 29 32.71 -2.18 25.25
N GLN A 30 33.15 -3.03 24.32
CA GLN A 30 32.37 -3.40 23.14
C GLN A 30 31.17 -4.27 23.52
N ARG A 31 31.35 -5.26 24.42
CA ARG A 31 30.25 -6.07 24.97
C ARG A 31 29.18 -5.19 25.59
N LYS A 32 29.56 -4.26 26.47
CA LYS A 32 28.63 -3.29 27.09
C LYS A 32 27.88 -2.44 26.05
N LYS A 33 28.55 -2.02 24.97
CA LYS A 33 27.93 -1.23 23.90
C LYS A 33 26.94 -2.04 23.07
N ILE A 34 27.27 -3.29 22.75
CA ILE A 34 26.37 -4.23 22.06
C ILE A 34 25.16 -4.50 22.95
N GLU A 35 25.37 -4.76 24.23
CA GLU A 35 24.31 -5.03 25.18
C GLU A 35 23.38 -3.83 25.36
N LYS A 36 23.93 -2.60 25.47
CA LYS A 36 23.14 -1.37 25.49
C LYS A 36 22.29 -1.21 24.21
N ARG A 37 22.84 -1.52 23.04
CA ARG A 37 22.11 -1.47 21.76
C ARG A 37 21.03 -2.55 21.67
N ARG A 38 21.33 -3.77 22.11
CA ARG A 38 20.36 -4.88 22.20
C ARG A 38 19.23 -4.54 23.14
N ARG A 39 19.53 -4.08 24.36
CA ARG A 39 18.50 -3.63 25.32
C ARG A 39 17.63 -2.52 24.74
N LYS A 40 18.23 -1.53 24.07
CA LYS A 40 17.46 -0.47 23.41
C LYS A 40 16.58 -1.04 22.28
N LEU A 41 17.13 -1.89 21.41
CA LEU A 41 16.40 -2.55 20.34
C LEU A 41 15.21 -3.35 20.90
N PHE A 42 15.47 -4.25 21.84
CA PHE A 42 14.44 -5.05 22.48
C PHE A 42 13.42 -4.16 23.20
N SER A 43 13.82 -3.13 23.94
CA SER A 43 12.87 -2.21 24.59
C SER A 43 11.97 -1.49 23.58
N THR A 44 12.47 -1.17 22.38
CA THR A 44 11.67 -0.52 21.32
C THR A 44 10.81 -1.52 20.53
N LEU A 45 11.25 -2.77 20.41
CA LEU A 45 10.47 -3.83 19.77
C LEU A 45 9.31 -4.29 20.67
N PHE A 46 9.57 -4.42 21.97
CA PHE A 46 8.60 -4.87 22.96
C PHE A 46 7.75 -3.73 23.54
N SER A 47 8.11 -2.46 23.33
CA SER A 47 7.23 -1.36 23.67
C SER A 47 5.98 -1.42 22.81
N GLU A 48 4.81 -1.23 23.44
CA GLU A 48 3.54 -1.19 22.74
C GLU A 48 3.54 -0.08 21.68
N LYS A 49 3.45 -0.47 20.41
CA LYS A 49 3.40 0.47 19.29
C LYS A 49 1.97 0.98 19.12
N ARG A 50 1.55 1.93 19.97
CA ARG A 50 0.26 2.60 19.80
C ARG A 50 0.37 3.72 18.76
N VAL A 51 -0.56 3.76 17.82
CA VAL A 51 -0.71 4.92 16.94
C VAL A 51 -1.19 6.09 17.78
N GLN A 52 -0.44 7.20 17.76
CA GLN A 52 -0.84 8.41 18.47
C GLN A 52 -2.05 9.03 17.75
N ARG A 53 -3.18 9.19 18.45
CA ARG A 53 -4.42 9.73 17.87
C ARG A 53 -4.24 11.05 17.10
N ARG A 54 -3.33 11.93 17.56
CA ARG A 54 -3.01 13.20 16.87
C ARG A 54 -2.48 13.04 15.44
N ASN A 55 -1.97 11.87 15.11
CA ASN A 55 -1.41 11.55 13.78
C ASN A 55 -2.42 10.82 12.88
N LEU A 56 -3.61 10.46 13.40
CA LEU A 56 -4.66 9.82 12.62
C LEU A 56 -5.43 10.88 11.83
N ALA A 57 -5.77 10.53 10.59
CA ALA A 57 -6.81 11.24 9.88
C ALA A 57 -8.17 10.94 10.51
N VAL A 58 -9.14 11.84 10.33
CA VAL A 58 -10.51 11.65 10.83
C VAL A 58 -11.48 11.81 9.67
N ALA A 59 -12.41 10.86 9.52
CA ALA A 59 -13.52 10.93 8.58
C ALA A 59 -14.84 10.52 9.24
N THR A 60 -15.95 11.02 8.71
CA THR A 60 -17.31 10.67 9.15
C THR A 60 -17.99 9.84 8.06
N TRP A 61 -18.47 8.66 8.43
CA TRP A 61 -19.27 7.81 7.55
C TRP A 61 -20.64 8.41 7.32
N ASP A 62 -21.07 8.43 6.06
CA ASP A 62 -22.39 8.80 5.61
C ASP A 62 -23.11 7.52 5.14
N ALA A 63 -24.14 7.13 5.89
CA ALA A 63 -24.88 5.89 5.62
C ALA A 63 -25.78 5.98 4.37
N GLU A 64 -26.19 7.19 3.97
CA GLU A 64 -27.03 7.38 2.78
C GLU A 64 -26.19 7.31 1.51
N ARG A 65 -24.98 7.89 1.56
CA ARG A 65 -24.04 7.88 0.43
C ARG A 65 -23.18 6.63 0.37
N LEU A 66 -23.09 5.88 1.47
CA LEU A 66 -22.14 4.77 1.64
C LEU A 66 -20.70 5.21 1.41
N GLU A 67 -20.33 6.38 1.92
CA GLU A 67 -19.01 6.98 1.74
C GLU A 67 -18.54 7.66 3.02
N ALA A 68 -17.24 7.95 3.14
CA ALA A 68 -16.73 8.73 4.26
C ALA A 68 -16.24 10.11 3.83
N MET A 69 -16.76 11.16 4.47
CA MET A 69 -16.25 12.51 4.31
C MET A 69 -15.05 12.73 5.24
N VAL A 70 -13.91 13.13 4.69
CA VAL A 70 -12.71 13.46 5.45
C VAL A 70 -12.88 14.80 6.16
N LYS A 71 -12.78 14.79 7.49
CA LYS A 71 -12.79 15.99 8.34
C LYS A 71 -11.40 16.56 8.55
N VAL A 72 -10.44 15.68 8.84
CA VAL A 72 -9.05 16.06 9.13
C VAL A 72 -8.12 15.15 8.33
N PRO A 73 -7.60 15.59 7.18
CA PRO A 73 -6.64 14.80 6.42
C PRO A 73 -5.27 14.81 7.13
N LYS A 74 -4.61 13.64 7.19
CA LYS A 74 -3.24 13.50 7.73
C LYS A 74 -2.37 12.67 6.80
N GLY A 75 -1.19 13.20 6.48
CA GLY A 75 -0.23 12.54 5.60
C GLY A 75 -0.52 12.71 4.11
N LYS A 76 0.40 12.24 3.27
CA LYS A 76 0.36 12.43 1.81
C LYS A 76 -0.63 11.51 1.10
N ILE A 77 -1.10 10.45 1.75
CA ILE A 77 -1.97 9.44 1.14
C ILE A 77 -3.30 10.01 0.64
N PHE A 78 -3.83 11.04 1.33
CA PHE A 78 -5.04 11.76 0.93
C PHE A 78 -4.88 12.59 -0.33
N GLN A 79 -3.64 12.86 -0.76
CA GLN A 79 -3.41 13.49 -2.06
C GLN A 79 -3.91 12.59 -3.18
N THR A 80 -3.88 11.26 -3.02
CA THR A 80 -4.20 10.28 -4.08
C THR A 80 -5.53 9.55 -3.91
N LEU A 81 -6.15 9.60 -2.72
CA LEU A 81 -7.37 8.85 -2.38
C LEU A 81 -8.65 9.69 -2.45
N GLY A 82 -9.76 9.08 -2.77
CA GLY A 82 -11.05 9.77 -2.79
C GLY A 82 -11.18 10.79 -3.89
N TYR A 83 -12.28 11.50 -3.88
CA TYR A 83 -12.56 12.61 -4.79
C TYR A 83 -12.97 13.85 -4.00
N PHE A 84 -13.04 14.99 -4.69
CA PHE A 84 -13.48 16.24 -4.09
C PHE A 84 -14.81 16.65 -4.69
N GLU A 85 -15.79 16.92 -3.83
CA GLU A 85 -17.08 17.48 -4.18
C GLU A 85 -17.36 18.64 -3.23
N SER A 86 -17.72 19.81 -3.75
CA SER A 86 -18.05 20.99 -2.94
C SER A 86 -16.96 21.33 -1.90
N SER A 87 -15.69 21.28 -2.31
CA SER A 87 -14.49 21.50 -1.47
C SER A 87 -14.29 20.51 -0.31
N LYS A 88 -15.07 19.43 -0.25
CA LYS A 88 -14.92 18.35 0.73
C LYS A 88 -14.36 17.11 0.04
N GLN A 89 -13.54 16.36 0.77
CA GLN A 89 -12.97 15.11 0.27
C GLN A 89 -13.82 13.93 0.74
N TYR A 90 -14.23 13.08 -0.19
CA TYR A 90 -14.99 11.86 0.06
C TYR A 90 -14.15 10.65 -0.31
N LEU A 91 -14.28 9.57 0.47
CA LEU A 91 -13.59 8.31 0.28
C LEU A 91 -14.61 7.21 0.00
N ASP A 92 -14.29 6.39 -1.00
CA ASP A 92 -15.03 5.17 -1.28
C ASP A 92 -14.92 4.17 -0.10
N PRO A 93 -15.92 3.30 0.13
CA PRO A 93 -15.87 2.26 1.18
C PRO A 93 -14.58 1.43 1.15
N LEU A 94 -14.12 1.06 -0.05
CA LEU A 94 -12.91 0.29 -0.27
C LEU A 94 -11.64 1.07 0.16
N GLU A 95 -11.60 2.39 -0.05
CA GLU A 95 -10.51 3.24 0.41
C GLU A 95 -10.57 3.43 1.93
N VAL A 96 -11.78 3.62 2.49
CA VAL A 96 -12.02 3.74 3.94
C VAL A 96 -11.54 2.51 4.67
N LEU A 97 -11.99 1.32 4.24
CA LEU A 97 -11.62 0.05 4.87
C LEU A 97 -10.10 -0.12 4.91
N PHE A 98 -9.41 0.16 3.79
CA PHE A 98 -7.96 0.06 3.73
C PHE A 98 -7.26 0.99 4.72
N LEU A 99 -7.71 2.25 4.83
CA LEU A 99 -7.12 3.22 5.74
C LEU A 99 -7.34 2.88 7.22
N VAL A 100 -8.50 2.30 7.55
CA VAL A 100 -8.80 1.79 8.89
C VAL A 100 -7.94 0.55 9.19
N ASP A 101 -7.83 -0.38 8.24
CA ASP A 101 -7.07 -1.65 8.38
C ASP A 101 -5.58 -1.41 8.66
N ILE A 102 -4.97 -0.43 7.98
CA ILE A 102 -3.56 -0.07 8.24
C ILE A 102 -3.38 0.91 9.42
N GLY A 103 -4.47 1.29 10.09
CA GLY A 103 -4.44 2.09 11.32
C GLY A 103 -4.05 3.55 11.12
N ILE A 104 -4.45 4.19 10.01
CA ILE A 104 -4.17 5.62 9.75
C ILE A 104 -5.40 6.52 9.69
N LEU A 105 -6.60 5.93 9.65
CA LEU A 105 -7.87 6.64 9.68
C LEU A 105 -8.69 6.24 10.90
N GLN A 106 -9.17 7.25 11.62
CA GLN A 106 -10.23 7.12 12.61
C GLN A 106 -11.57 7.44 11.92
N LEU A 107 -12.38 6.41 11.73
CA LEU A 107 -13.73 6.54 11.15
C LEU A 107 -14.75 6.80 12.26
N GLN A 108 -15.56 7.84 12.09
CA GLN A 108 -16.69 8.14 12.97
C GLN A 108 -17.99 7.67 12.31
N VAL A 109 -18.83 6.97 13.06
CA VAL A 109 -20.17 6.53 12.67
C VAL A 109 -21.12 7.11 13.71
N GLY A 110 -21.90 8.11 13.30
CA GLY A 110 -22.61 8.98 14.24
C GLY A 110 -21.63 9.67 15.19
N GLU A 111 -21.88 9.52 16.50
CA GLU A 111 -21.06 10.09 17.58
C GLU A 111 -19.96 9.14 18.09
N THR A 112 -19.79 7.97 17.46
CA THR A 112 -18.87 6.93 17.94
C THR A 112 -17.78 6.61 16.93
N THR A 113 -16.60 6.28 17.44
CA THR A 113 -15.49 5.81 16.60
C THR A 113 -15.70 4.33 16.26
N ALA A 114 -15.69 4.00 14.97
CA ALA A 114 -15.84 2.64 14.50
C ALA A 114 -14.68 1.75 14.94
N SER A 115 -15.00 0.52 15.33
CA SER A 115 -14.01 -0.55 15.43
C SER A 115 -13.57 -0.99 14.03
N VAL A 116 -12.45 -1.70 13.95
CA VAL A 116 -12.00 -2.31 12.69
C VAL A 116 -13.09 -3.24 12.14
N GLN A 117 -13.71 -4.06 13.00
CA GLN A 117 -14.80 -4.97 12.65
C GLN A 117 -16.01 -4.24 12.06
N LEU A 118 -16.41 -3.10 12.66
CA LEU A 118 -17.51 -2.30 12.12
C LEU A 118 -17.15 -1.73 10.74
N ALA A 119 -15.91 -1.29 10.53
CA ALA A 119 -15.48 -0.83 9.20
C ALA A 119 -15.54 -1.95 8.14
N TYR A 120 -15.20 -3.19 8.51
CA TYR A 120 -15.39 -4.35 7.62
C TYR A 120 -16.87 -4.60 7.31
N GLN A 121 -17.74 -4.53 8.32
CA GLN A 121 -19.19 -4.68 8.12
C GLN A 121 -19.74 -3.61 7.17
N LEU A 122 -19.39 -2.33 7.39
CA LEU A 122 -19.82 -1.22 6.52
C LEU A 122 -19.34 -1.40 5.08
N ALA A 123 -18.14 -1.93 4.87
CA ALA A 123 -17.63 -2.21 3.53
C ALA A 123 -18.44 -3.32 2.83
N VAL A 124 -18.84 -4.36 3.56
CA VAL A 124 -19.71 -5.44 3.04
C VAL A 124 -21.09 -4.88 2.69
N GLU A 125 -21.70 -4.08 3.58
CA GLU A 125 -22.99 -3.42 3.34
C GLU A 125 -22.93 -2.49 2.13
N ALA A 126 -21.80 -1.83 1.90
CA ALA A 126 -21.55 -0.98 0.74
C ALA A 126 -21.21 -1.76 -0.55
N GLY A 127 -21.24 -3.09 -0.53
CA GLY A 127 -21.01 -3.94 -1.71
C GLY A 127 -19.55 -4.03 -2.16
N VAL A 128 -18.58 -3.84 -1.25
CA VAL A 128 -17.16 -4.03 -1.57
C VAL A 128 -16.88 -5.50 -1.83
N ASP A 129 -16.43 -5.82 -3.05
CA ASP A 129 -15.93 -7.15 -3.36
C ASP A 129 -14.64 -7.45 -2.58
N TRP A 130 -14.60 -8.64 -1.96
CA TRP A 130 -13.50 -9.04 -1.08
C TRP A 130 -12.20 -9.24 -1.83
N ASN A 131 -12.24 -9.87 -3.01
CA ASN A 131 -11.05 -10.09 -3.82
C ASN A 131 -10.50 -8.75 -4.33
N ALA A 132 -11.38 -7.83 -4.74
CA ALA A 132 -11.01 -6.48 -5.11
C ALA A 132 -10.34 -5.73 -3.96
N PHE A 133 -10.85 -5.87 -2.73
CA PHE A 133 -10.20 -5.30 -1.54
C PHE A 133 -8.81 -5.88 -1.31
N LEU A 134 -8.63 -7.20 -1.38
CA LEU A 134 -7.32 -7.85 -1.19
C LEU A 134 -6.29 -7.40 -2.23
N VAL A 135 -6.68 -7.37 -3.51
CA VAL A 135 -5.83 -6.86 -4.61
C VAL A 135 -5.49 -5.39 -4.40
N TYR A 136 -6.49 -4.57 -4.06
CA TYR A 136 -6.29 -3.15 -3.77
C TYR A 136 -5.31 -2.95 -2.61
N ALA A 137 -5.54 -3.62 -1.48
CA ALA A 137 -4.69 -3.52 -0.30
C ALA A 137 -3.25 -3.95 -0.59
N HIS A 138 -3.07 -5.03 -1.36
CA HIS A 138 -1.76 -5.50 -1.79
C HIS A 138 -1.02 -4.44 -2.62
N LEU A 139 -1.63 -3.93 -3.69
CA LEU A 139 -1.04 -2.88 -4.54
C LEU A 139 -0.72 -1.60 -3.75
N ARG A 140 -1.60 -1.20 -2.82
CA ARG A 140 -1.38 -0.01 -1.99
C ARG A 140 -0.22 -0.20 -1.00
N ARG A 141 -0.03 -1.39 -0.44
CA ARG A 141 1.11 -1.71 0.44
C ARG A 141 2.44 -1.70 -0.32
N LEU A 142 2.44 -2.07 -1.59
CA LEU A 142 3.59 -1.91 -2.49
C LEU A 142 3.87 -0.44 -2.89
N GLY A 143 2.98 0.49 -2.52
CA GLY A 143 3.14 1.92 -2.76
C GLY A 143 2.53 2.42 -4.07
N PHE A 144 1.87 1.55 -4.83
CA PHE A 144 1.13 1.98 -6.02
C PHE A 144 -0.02 2.92 -5.65
N ILE A 145 -0.41 3.72 -6.63
CA ILE A 145 -1.61 4.53 -6.57
C ILE A 145 -2.67 3.77 -7.33
N VAL A 146 -3.76 3.43 -6.65
CA VAL A 146 -4.83 2.58 -7.18
C VAL A 146 -6.13 3.35 -7.09
N ARG A 147 -6.89 3.40 -8.17
CA ARG A 147 -8.22 4.02 -8.24
C ARG A 147 -9.20 3.02 -8.83
N LYS A 148 -10.47 3.08 -8.43
CA LYS A 148 -11.54 2.38 -9.14
C LYS A 148 -11.54 2.83 -10.60
N SER A 149 -11.60 1.88 -11.51
CA SER A 149 -11.75 2.15 -12.93
C SER A 149 -13.22 2.39 -13.27
N TYR A 150 -13.49 3.40 -14.09
CA TYR A 150 -14.83 3.71 -14.60
C TYR A 150 -15.06 3.16 -16.01
N ARG A 151 -14.24 2.21 -16.46
CA ARG A 151 -14.28 1.67 -17.83
C ARG A 151 -15.42 0.69 -18.10
N ASN A 152 -16.39 0.59 -17.19
CA ASN A 152 -17.54 -0.29 -17.33
C ASN A 152 -18.45 0.10 -18.52
N GLU A 153 -18.41 1.37 -18.94
CA GLU A 153 -19.15 1.86 -20.12
C GLU A 153 -18.68 1.22 -21.44
N LEU A 154 -17.47 0.65 -21.48
CA LEU A 154 -16.88 0.07 -22.69
C LEU A 154 -17.47 -1.31 -23.07
N GLN A 155 -18.49 -1.78 -22.33
CA GLN A 155 -19.17 -3.07 -22.54
C GLN A 155 -18.15 -4.21 -22.77
N LEU A 156 -17.13 -4.23 -21.91
CA LEU A 156 -16.09 -5.25 -21.97
C LEU A 156 -16.64 -6.56 -21.39
N PRO A 157 -16.15 -7.72 -21.87
CA PRO A 157 -16.56 -9.03 -21.34
C PRO A 157 -16.16 -9.21 -19.88
N TYR A 158 -15.14 -8.46 -19.42
CA TYR A 158 -14.67 -8.44 -18.04
C TYR A 158 -14.58 -7.01 -17.52
N SER A 159 -15.00 -6.83 -16.28
CA SER A 159 -14.92 -5.54 -15.58
C SER A 159 -13.46 -5.21 -15.26
N VAL A 160 -13.03 -4.01 -15.65
CA VAL A 160 -11.73 -3.47 -15.21
C VAL A 160 -11.93 -2.84 -13.85
N ASN A 161 -11.41 -3.45 -12.79
CA ASN A 161 -11.64 -3.02 -11.42
C ASN A 161 -10.81 -1.78 -11.08
N PHE A 162 -9.54 -1.75 -11.48
CA PHE A 162 -8.63 -0.69 -11.06
C PHE A 162 -7.76 -0.11 -12.17
N ASP A 163 -7.57 1.20 -12.09
CA ASP A 163 -6.50 1.92 -12.75
C ASP A 163 -5.31 2.05 -11.78
N VAL A 164 -4.11 1.67 -12.22
CA VAL A 164 -2.92 1.61 -11.35
C VAL A 164 -1.82 2.53 -11.88
N TRP A 165 -1.23 3.37 -11.03
CA TRP A 165 -0.10 4.23 -11.34
C TRP A 165 1.10 3.96 -10.43
N LYS A 166 2.30 4.25 -10.94
CA LYS A 166 3.53 4.19 -10.17
C LYS A 166 3.53 5.22 -9.02
N PRO A 167 4.28 4.95 -7.93
CA PRO A 167 4.46 5.94 -6.87
C PRO A 167 4.98 7.27 -7.43
N GLY A 168 4.36 8.38 -7.03
CA GLY A 168 4.81 9.74 -7.37
C GLY A 168 4.46 10.25 -8.78
N THR A 169 3.91 9.41 -9.67
CA THR A 169 3.57 9.84 -11.04
C THR A 169 2.20 10.50 -11.16
N TRP A 170 1.29 10.20 -10.24
CA TRP A 170 -0.09 10.66 -10.32
C TRP A 170 -0.29 12.03 -9.65
N LYS A 171 -1.09 12.89 -10.29
CA LYS A 171 -1.51 14.19 -9.76
C LYS A 171 -2.97 14.43 -10.12
N ARG A 172 -3.82 14.86 -9.18
CA ARG A 172 -5.26 15.10 -9.41
C ARG A 172 -5.59 15.95 -10.64
N ARG A 173 -4.81 17.01 -10.86
CA ARG A 173 -5.03 17.98 -11.95
C ARG A 173 -4.47 17.53 -13.29
N ILE A 174 -3.67 16.47 -13.33
CA ILE A 174 -3.02 16.00 -14.55
C ILE A 174 -3.39 14.53 -14.73
N VAL A 175 -4.38 14.30 -15.60
CA VAL A 175 -4.78 12.94 -15.97
C VAL A 175 -3.65 12.35 -16.82
N ARG A 176 -2.81 11.52 -16.19
CA ARG A 176 -1.85 10.68 -16.90
C ARG A 176 -2.44 9.30 -17.09
N ASN A 177 -2.09 8.67 -18.21
CA ASN A 177 -2.42 7.28 -18.43
C ASN A 177 -1.95 6.40 -17.26
N PRO A 178 -2.78 5.44 -16.81
CA PRO A 178 -2.34 4.45 -15.84
C PRO A 178 -1.15 3.66 -16.38
N TYR A 179 -0.37 3.14 -15.44
CA TYR A 179 0.73 2.23 -15.72
C TYR A 179 0.22 0.88 -16.23
N PHE A 180 -0.87 0.37 -15.65
CA PHE A 180 -1.63 -0.76 -16.17
C PHE A 180 -3.08 -0.74 -15.66
N TYR A 181 -3.94 -1.48 -16.34
CA TYR A 181 -5.29 -1.79 -15.88
C TYR A 181 -5.32 -3.12 -15.15
N CYS A 182 -6.05 -3.20 -14.05
CA CYS A 182 -6.18 -4.42 -13.25
C CYS A 182 -7.59 -4.99 -13.37
N ILE A 183 -7.68 -6.25 -13.78
CA ILE A 183 -8.91 -7.06 -13.70
C ILE A 183 -8.71 -8.03 -12.55
N VAL A 184 -9.67 -8.08 -11.63
CA VAL A 184 -9.66 -8.99 -10.49
C VAL A 184 -10.49 -10.21 -10.87
N CYS A 185 -9.90 -11.38 -10.74
CA CYS A 185 -10.52 -12.66 -11.07
C CYS A 185 -10.77 -13.43 -9.78
N SER A 186 -12.03 -13.76 -9.50
CA SER A 186 -12.35 -14.71 -8.44
C SER A 186 -12.23 -16.14 -8.97
N PHE A 187 -11.75 -17.06 -8.13
CA PHE A 187 -11.79 -18.48 -8.44
C PHE A 187 -13.24 -19.00 -8.62
N LEU A 188 -14.20 -18.35 -7.97
CA LEU A 188 -15.62 -18.69 -8.07
C LEU A 188 -16.30 -18.06 -9.29
N ASP A 189 -15.62 -17.18 -10.02
CA ASP A 189 -16.19 -16.57 -11.22
C ASP A 189 -16.16 -17.56 -12.39
N ARG A 190 -16.92 -17.20 -13.44
CA ARG A 190 -16.86 -17.93 -14.71
C ARG A 190 -15.40 -17.99 -15.20
N PRO A 191 -14.96 -19.16 -15.74
CA PRO A 191 -13.62 -19.29 -16.26
C PRO A 191 -13.35 -18.23 -17.33
N LEU A 192 -12.15 -17.67 -17.31
CA LEU A 192 -11.73 -16.70 -18.31
C LEU A 192 -11.61 -17.38 -19.68
N ILE A 193 -12.27 -16.80 -20.67
CA ILE A 193 -12.18 -17.18 -22.08
C ILE A 193 -11.07 -16.34 -22.68
N TRP A 194 -10.04 -17.00 -23.20
CA TRP A 194 -8.83 -16.32 -23.63
C TRP A 194 -9.06 -15.32 -24.75
N GLU A 195 -9.93 -15.65 -25.71
CA GLU A 195 -10.30 -14.77 -26.82
C GLU A 195 -10.94 -13.47 -26.31
N GLN A 196 -11.72 -13.55 -25.23
CA GLN A 196 -12.32 -12.38 -24.60
C GLN A 196 -11.28 -11.53 -23.87
N VAL A 197 -10.32 -12.16 -23.19
CA VAL A 197 -9.19 -11.44 -22.55
C VAL A 197 -8.35 -10.72 -23.60
N GLN A 198 -8.02 -11.38 -24.71
CA GLN A 198 -7.29 -10.77 -25.82
C GLN A 198 -8.06 -9.59 -26.41
N MET A 199 -9.39 -9.70 -26.56
CA MET A 199 -10.24 -8.60 -27.01
C MET A 199 -10.15 -7.39 -26.06
N VAL A 200 -10.20 -7.63 -24.74
CA VAL A 200 -10.04 -6.56 -23.73
C VAL A 200 -8.68 -5.88 -23.86
N CYS A 201 -7.60 -6.67 -23.97
CA CYS A 201 -6.25 -6.13 -24.11
C CYS A 201 -6.10 -5.27 -25.38
N ARG A 202 -6.67 -5.71 -26.51
CA ARG A 202 -6.67 -4.94 -27.76
C ARG A 202 -7.44 -3.62 -27.63
N ARG A 203 -8.59 -3.63 -26.95
CA ARG A 203 -9.41 -2.41 -26.74
C ARG A 203 -8.76 -1.41 -25.78
N LEU A 204 -7.96 -1.88 -24.83
CA LEU A 204 -7.30 -1.03 -23.82
C LEU A 204 -5.86 -0.64 -24.18
N SER A 205 -5.35 -1.15 -25.30
CA SER A 205 -4.09 -0.73 -25.92
C SER A 205 -4.06 0.80 -26.11
N PRO A 206 -2.93 1.47 -25.84
CA PRO A 206 -1.58 0.94 -25.62
C PRO A 206 -1.25 0.57 -24.16
N ILE A 207 -2.20 0.68 -23.22
CA ILE A 207 -1.93 0.42 -21.81
C ILE A 207 -2.15 -1.06 -21.51
N GLY A 208 -1.17 -1.69 -20.88
CA GLY A 208 -1.23 -3.11 -20.53
C GLY A 208 -2.33 -3.44 -19.52
N VAL A 209 -2.84 -4.66 -19.62
CA VAL A 209 -3.82 -5.23 -18.69
C VAL A 209 -3.14 -6.32 -17.88
N ARG A 210 -3.40 -6.35 -16.57
CA ARG A 210 -2.96 -7.40 -15.66
C ARG A 210 -4.17 -8.05 -15.01
N LEU A 211 -4.15 -9.38 -15.02
CA LEU A 211 -5.13 -10.19 -14.30
C LEU A 211 -4.59 -10.45 -12.89
N ALA A 212 -5.41 -10.17 -11.88
CA ALA A 212 -5.10 -10.43 -10.49
C ALA A 212 -5.97 -11.59 -10.00
N THR A 213 -5.36 -12.69 -9.62
CA THR A 213 -6.05 -13.82 -8.99
C THR A 213 -5.84 -13.79 -7.49
N VAL A 214 -6.86 -14.23 -6.74
CA VAL A 214 -6.80 -14.32 -5.28
C VAL A 214 -7.05 -15.77 -4.88
N GLU A 215 -6.05 -16.40 -4.26
CA GLU A 215 -6.16 -17.75 -3.72
C GLU A 215 -5.74 -17.75 -2.25
N ARG A 216 -6.65 -18.10 -1.33
CA ARG A 216 -6.38 -18.15 0.13
C ARG A 216 -5.67 -16.89 0.65
N SER A 217 -6.10 -15.71 0.18
CA SER A 217 -5.52 -14.39 0.49
C SER A 217 -4.15 -14.07 -0.14
N ALA A 218 -3.58 -14.97 -0.95
CA ALA A 218 -2.43 -14.67 -1.80
C ALA A 218 -2.92 -14.01 -3.10
N VAL A 219 -2.32 -12.88 -3.44
CA VAL A 219 -2.60 -12.15 -4.68
C VAL A 219 -1.50 -12.45 -5.68
N THR A 220 -1.86 -12.91 -6.89
CA THR A 220 -0.92 -13.15 -8.00
C THR A 220 -1.32 -12.33 -9.22
N PHE A 221 -0.34 -11.74 -9.90
CA PHE A 221 -0.57 -10.97 -11.13
C PHE A 221 -0.03 -11.68 -12.36
N PHE A 222 -0.82 -11.68 -13.43
CA PHE A 222 -0.46 -12.17 -14.75
C PHE A 222 -0.51 -11.01 -15.73
N ASP A 223 0.58 -10.77 -16.44
CA ASP A 223 0.61 -9.76 -17.50
C ASP A 223 -0.04 -10.30 -18.77
N CYS A 224 -0.83 -9.47 -19.44
CA CYS A 224 -1.49 -9.81 -20.70
C CYS A 224 -1.02 -8.93 -21.87
N SER A 225 0.03 -8.12 -21.67
CA SER A 225 0.71 -7.45 -22.76
C SER A 225 1.26 -8.47 -23.76
N ASP A 226 0.94 -8.27 -25.04
CA ASP A 226 1.43 -9.04 -26.20
C ASP A 226 0.77 -10.38 -26.53
N GLY A 227 -0.37 -10.73 -25.91
CA GLY A 227 -1.14 -11.91 -26.33
C GLY A 227 -0.49 -13.26 -26.00
N SER A 228 0.55 -13.25 -25.16
CA SER A 228 1.11 -14.42 -24.49
C SER A 228 0.85 -14.34 -22.98
N LEU A 229 0.24 -15.37 -22.38
CA LEU A 229 -0.13 -15.37 -20.94
C LEU A 229 1.02 -15.76 -19.99
N TRP A 230 2.28 -15.74 -20.43
CA TRP A 230 3.34 -16.48 -19.72
C TRP A 230 4.56 -15.63 -19.43
N SER A 231 4.36 -14.59 -18.65
CA SER A 231 5.34 -14.23 -17.65
C SER A 231 4.59 -14.01 -16.35
N LYS A 232 4.68 -14.98 -15.43
CA LYS A 232 4.43 -14.69 -14.02
C LYS A 232 5.35 -13.49 -13.73
N VAL A 233 4.76 -12.35 -13.40
CA VAL A 233 5.58 -11.22 -12.99
C VAL A 233 6.15 -11.65 -11.64
N GLU A 234 7.38 -12.15 -11.64
CA GLU A 234 8.08 -12.51 -10.41
C GLU A 234 8.13 -11.26 -9.54
N GLU A 235 7.49 -11.38 -8.37
CA GLU A 235 7.47 -10.46 -7.24
C GLU A 235 7.53 -8.95 -7.57
N ILE A 236 6.37 -8.30 -7.50
CA ILE A 236 6.26 -6.84 -7.37
C ILE A 236 6.30 -6.45 -5.89
#